data_AF-A0A1G8ZFC8-F1
#
_entry.id   AF-A0A1G8ZFC8-F1
#
_cell.length_a   1.000
_cell.length_b   1.000
_cell.length_c   1.000
_cell.angle_alpha   90.00
_cell.angle_beta   90.00
_cell.angle_gamma   90.00
#
_symmetry.space_group_name_H-M   'P 1'
#
loop_
_entity.id
_entity.type
_entity.pdbx_description
1 polymer ?
#
loop_
_entity_poly.entity_id
_entity_poly.type
_entity_poly.pdbx_seq_one_letter_code
_entity_poly.pdbx_strand_id
1 'polypeptide(L)'
;MLPARQFSVLRLADVLASSLAAILGQSNSLALPPASRSVVVLADGLGVSSLRARAGHARFLSSLLTKASVIDGVFPATTAAGIATLTTGAAPGQHGLVGYRVLDAARDRVVNQLTGWDDDMRPATWQRARTVFERAGDEGVPSFAIGPRKFTGSGFTQAVLRGATYVPAEKIADRFAAARRILDVEPRALVYLYVAELDMAAHAHGWESGRWLAELEILDGELARFAAGLRSDEGLLVTADHGVIDVPPTKHVLFDTVPELVAGVRHIGGDPRCLHLYLEPGQSEVTAESLAEAWRGVEGDRAWVFTRDEAVAAGLFGAVDPEVLPRIGDVMVAARRLVAYYDSREPNQAARSMIGQHGSLTDEELRVPLVRAGAFGR
;
A
#
# COMPACT_ATOMS: atom_id res chain seq x y z
N MET A 1 5.28 -23.42 -4.15
CA MET A 1 6.09 -23.12 -2.94
C MET A 1 6.10 -21.63 -2.72
N LEU A 2 5.91 -21.18 -1.47
CA LEU A 2 6.07 -19.77 -1.08
C LEU A 2 7.48 -19.28 -1.43
N PRO A 3 7.64 -18.00 -1.84
CA PRO A 3 8.98 -17.46 -2.03
C PRO A 3 9.71 -17.43 -0.69
N ALA A 4 10.97 -17.87 -0.68
CA ALA A 4 11.87 -17.62 0.44
C ALA A 4 12.24 -16.12 0.46
N ARG A 5 11.29 -15.27 0.88
CA ARG A 5 11.50 -13.82 1.02
C ARG A 5 11.75 -13.49 2.47
N GLN A 6 12.93 -12.95 2.76
CA GLN A 6 13.20 -12.26 4.01
C GLN A 6 12.89 -10.79 3.79
N PHE A 7 11.88 -10.26 4.48
CA PHE A 7 11.63 -8.82 4.50
C PHE A 7 12.82 -8.11 5.15
N SER A 8 13.17 -6.94 4.61
CA SER A 8 14.22 -6.08 5.13
C SER A 8 13.93 -5.62 6.56
N VAL A 9 15.01 -5.28 7.26
CA VAL A 9 14.95 -4.79 8.65
C VAL A 9 14.15 -3.49 8.75
N LEU A 10 14.23 -2.64 7.71
CA LEU A 10 13.46 -1.40 7.63
C LEU A 10 12.17 -1.64 6.86
N ARG A 11 11.03 -1.36 7.49
CA ARG A 11 9.71 -1.62 6.91
C ARG A 11 8.93 -0.33 6.75
N LEU A 12 7.95 -0.35 5.86
CA LEU A 12 6.98 0.74 5.73
C LEU A 12 6.32 1.14 7.07
N ALA A 13 6.10 0.15 7.95
CA ALA A 13 5.58 0.35 9.31
C ALA A 13 6.43 1.30 10.17
N ASP A 14 7.72 1.38 9.92
CA ASP A 14 8.65 2.16 10.74
C ASP A 14 8.65 3.64 10.37
N VAL A 15 8.12 4.03 9.19
CA VAL A 15 8.31 5.37 8.62
C VAL A 15 7.60 6.46 9.43
N LEU A 16 6.27 6.37 9.58
CA LEU A 16 5.52 7.40 10.29
C LEU A 16 5.73 7.31 11.82
N ALA A 17 5.90 6.10 12.34
CA ALA A 17 6.22 5.89 13.75
C ALA A 17 7.58 6.52 14.13
N SER A 18 8.61 6.33 13.30
CA SER A 18 9.92 6.97 13.51
C SER A 18 9.86 8.49 13.36
N SER A 19 9.00 8.99 12.47
CA SER A 19 8.76 10.42 12.31
C SER A 19 8.19 11.06 13.57
N LEU A 20 7.22 10.40 14.22
CA LEU A 20 6.69 10.85 15.51
C LEU A 20 7.75 10.77 16.62
N ALA A 21 8.48 9.66 16.70
CA ALA A 21 9.54 9.49 17.70
C ALA A 21 10.65 10.56 17.56
N ALA A 22 11.01 10.95 16.34
CA ALA A 22 11.93 12.05 16.08
C ALA A 22 11.40 13.40 16.61
N ILE A 23 10.10 13.67 16.47
CA ILE A 23 9.44 14.86 17.04
C ILE A 23 9.43 14.85 18.57
N LEU A 24 9.43 13.66 19.17
CA LEU A 24 9.48 13.47 20.61
C LEU A 24 10.92 13.40 21.17
N GLY A 25 11.94 13.47 20.30
CA GLY A 25 13.34 13.31 20.70
C GLY A 25 13.68 11.90 21.18
N GLN A 26 12.92 10.89 20.76
CA GLN A 26 13.07 9.49 21.16
C GLN A 26 13.89 8.70 20.13
N SER A 27 14.50 7.60 20.58
CA SER A 27 15.15 6.64 19.68
C SER A 27 14.12 5.99 18.75
N ASN A 28 14.51 5.70 17.50
CA ASN A 28 13.60 5.17 16.49
C ASN A 28 14.30 4.24 15.49
N SER A 29 13.54 3.34 14.88
CA SER A 29 14.05 2.29 13.97
C SER A 29 14.78 2.83 12.75
N LEU A 30 14.41 4.02 12.27
CA LEU A 30 15.03 4.66 11.11
C LEU A 30 16.28 5.49 11.46
N ALA A 31 16.64 5.57 12.75
CA ALA A 31 17.71 6.41 13.27
C ALA A 31 17.59 7.88 12.81
N LEU A 32 16.35 8.39 12.73
CA LEU A 32 16.10 9.79 12.40
C LEU A 32 16.58 10.68 13.56
N PRO A 33 17.33 11.75 13.28
CA PRO A 33 17.69 12.72 14.29
C PRO A 33 16.46 13.48 14.80
N PRO A 34 16.55 14.11 15.98
CA PRO A 34 15.47 14.96 16.49
C PRO A 34 15.08 16.06 15.50
N ALA A 35 13.78 16.28 15.34
CA ALA A 35 13.21 17.36 14.54
C ALA A 35 12.00 17.95 15.28
N SER A 36 11.60 19.19 14.99
CA SER A 36 10.36 19.74 15.55
C SER A 36 9.16 19.43 14.66
N ARG A 37 9.37 19.37 13.34
CA ARG A 37 8.33 18.99 12.38
C ARG A 37 8.81 17.92 11.42
N SER A 38 7.92 16.98 11.10
CA SER A 38 8.18 15.89 10.16
C SER A 38 7.13 15.88 9.07
N VAL A 39 7.57 15.81 7.81
CA VAL A 39 6.71 15.60 6.65
C VAL A 39 7.01 14.24 6.06
N VAL A 40 5.99 13.40 5.93
CA VAL A 40 6.04 12.12 5.21
C VAL A 40 5.21 12.26 3.95
N VAL A 41 5.87 12.27 2.80
CA VAL A 41 5.23 12.22 1.49
C VAL A 41 5.07 10.76 1.09
N LEU A 42 3.83 10.33 0.90
CA LEU A 42 3.50 9.04 0.30
C LEU A 42 3.14 9.25 -1.18
N ALA A 43 4.02 8.79 -2.07
CA ALA A 43 3.81 8.76 -3.51
C ALA A 43 3.31 7.37 -3.91
N ASP A 44 1.98 7.24 -4.05
CA ASP A 44 1.30 5.98 -4.35
C ASP A 44 1.84 5.35 -5.65
N GLY A 45 2.14 4.04 -5.60
CA GLY A 45 2.67 3.29 -6.74
C GLY A 45 4.11 3.63 -7.16
N LEU A 46 4.86 4.47 -6.42
CA LEU A 46 6.25 4.80 -6.75
C LEU A 46 7.24 3.71 -6.31
N GLY A 47 7.34 2.65 -7.11
CA GLY A 47 8.31 1.56 -6.89
C GLY A 47 9.76 1.96 -7.20
N VAL A 48 10.72 1.28 -6.56
CA VAL A 48 12.16 1.50 -6.82
C VAL A 48 12.56 1.12 -8.24
N SER A 49 11.94 0.09 -8.81
CA SER A 49 12.21 -0.36 -10.18
C SER A 49 11.84 0.69 -11.21
N SER A 50 10.63 1.26 -11.13
CA SER A 50 10.17 2.32 -12.04
C SER A 50 10.96 3.61 -11.84
N LEU A 51 11.25 4.01 -10.60
CA LEU A 51 12.08 5.17 -10.28
C LEU A 51 13.49 5.04 -10.89
N ARG A 52 14.16 3.90 -10.75
CA ARG A 52 15.49 3.66 -11.36
C ARG A 52 15.43 3.68 -12.88
N ALA A 53 14.41 3.06 -13.47
CA ALA A 53 14.22 3.04 -14.92
C ALA A 53 14.00 4.45 -15.50
N ARG A 54 13.43 5.38 -14.72
CA ARG A 54 13.14 6.76 -15.12
C ARG A 54 13.98 7.80 -14.39
N ALA A 55 15.17 7.44 -13.92
CA ALA A 55 16.00 8.31 -13.08
C ALA A 55 16.30 9.70 -13.68
N GLY A 56 16.39 9.80 -15.01
CA GLY A 56 16.60 11.08 -15.72
C GLY A 56 15.46 12.10 -15.56
N HIS A 57 14.26 11.63 -15.24
CA HIS A 57 13.03 12.42 -15.03
C HIS A 57 12.71 12.66 -13.54
N ALA A 58 13.48 12.05 -12.63
CA ALA A 58 13.33 12.20 -11.19
C ALA A 58 14.68 12.47 -10.54
N ARG A 59 15.32 13.59 -10.92
CA ARG A 59 16.72 13.87 -10.57
C ARG A 59 16.91 14.05 -9.07
N PHE A 60 15.98 14.73 -8.40
CA PHE A 60 16.07 14.92 -6.96
C PHE A 60 15.95 13.58 -6.22
N LEU A 61 14.88 12.83 -6.48
CA LEU A 61 14.66 11.50 -5.88
C LEU A 61 15.82 10.54 -6.18
N SER A 62 16.27 10.49 -7.43
CA SER A 62 17.34 9.58 -7.86
C SER A 62 18.69 9.94 -7.24
N SER A 63 18.97 11.22 -7.02
CA SER A 63 20.22 11.65 -6.37
C SER A 63 20.34 11.20 -4.91
N LEU A 64 19.20 10.96 -4.25
CA LEU A 64 19.12 10.53 -2.85
C LEU A 64 18.83 9.02 -2.69
N LEU A 65 18.61 8.32 -3.80
CA LEU A 65 18.27 6.90 -3.81
C LEU A 65 19.54 6.04 -3.71
N THR A 66 19.88 5.64 -2.49
CA THR A 66 20.96 4.68 -2.21
C THR A 66 20.40 3.28 -1.93
N LYS A 67 21.26 2.28 -1.74
CA LYS A 67 20.82 0.95 -1.27
C LYS A 67 20.16 1.00 0.11
N ALA A 68 20.58 1.93 0.97
CA ALA A 68 19.99 2.14 2.30
C ALA A 68 18.67 2.92 2.25
N SER A 69 18.36 3.55 1.12
CA SER A 69 17.12 4.29 0.85
C SER A 69 16.04 3.41 0.21
N VAL A 70 16.08 2.08 0.43
CA VAL A 70 15.09 1.14 -0.10
C VAL A 70 14.56 0.29 1.05
N ILE A 71 13.24 0.28 1.19
CA ILE A 71 12.53 -0.51 2.19
C ILE A 71 11.56 -1.47 1.49
N ASP A 72 11.10 -2.48 2.21
CA ASP A 72 9.97 -3.29 1.77
C ASP A 72 8.65 -2.66 2.22
N GLY A 73 7.69 -2.68 1.30
CA GLY A 73 6.27 -2.50 1.58
C GLY A 73 5.71 -3.71 2.33
N VAL A 74 4.43 -4.01 2.09
CA VAL A 74 3.72 -5.10 2.79
C VAL A 74 3.03 -6.02 1.82
N PHE A 75 2.72 -7.23 2.30
CA PHE A 75 1.88 -8.17 1.57
C PHE A 75 0.42 -8.13 2.07
N PRO A 76 -0.57 -8.08 1.17
CA PRO A 76 -0.43 -7.86 -0.27
C PRO A 76 -0.01 -6.41 -0.58
N ALA A 77 0.68 -6.21 -1.71
CA ALA A 77 1.22 -4.92 -2.13
C ALA A 77 0.12 -3.99 -2.66
N THR A 78 -0.78 -3.56 -1.78
CA THR A 78 -1.99 -2.80 -2.10
C THR A 78 -2.06 -1.52 -1.28
N THR A 79 -2.67 -0.48 -1.84
CA THR A 79 -2.88 0.81 -1.17
C THR A 79 -3.53 0.66 0.21
N ALA A 80 -4.56 -0.19 0.33
CA ALA A 80 -5.27 -0.40 1.58
C ALA A 80 -4.35 -0.95 2.70
N ALA A 81 -3.55 -1.97 2.38
CA ALA A 81 -2.62 -2.58 3.32
C ALA A 81 -1.43 -1.67 3.61
N GLY A 82 -0.84 -1.08 2.57
CA GLY A 82 0.34 -0.23 2.67
C GLY A 82 0.11 1.06 3.45
N ILE A 83 -0.96 1.81 3.14
CA ILE A 83 -1.30 3.02 3.89
C ILE A 83 -1.63 2.69 5.34
N ALA A 84 -2.43 1.66 5.61
CA ALA A 84 -2.75 1.29 6.98
C ALA A 84 -1.51 0.85 7.77
N THR A 85 -0.58 0.14 7.14
CA THR A 85 0.72 -0.20 7.76
C THR A 85 1.50 1.06 8.08
N LEU A 86 1.67 1.96 7.11
CA LEU A 86 2.38 3.22 7.30
C LEU A 86 1.79 4.04 8.44
N THR A 87 0.46 4.19 8.45
CA THR A 87 -0.20 5.13 9.36
C THR A 87 -0.42 4.56 10.75
N THR A 88 -0.21 3.27 10.98
CA THR A 88 -0.40 2.63 12.29
C THR A 88 0.89 2.08 12.87
N GLY A 89 1.85 1.74 12.01
CA GLY A 89 3.06 1.02 12.36
C GLY A 89 2.83 -0.47 12.66
N ALA A 90 1.64 -1.00 12.36
CA ALA A 90 1.29 -2.40 12.55
C ALA A 90 1.32 -3.17 11.22
N ALA A 91 1.42 -4.50 11.25
CA ALA A 91 1.34 -5.33 10.05
C ALA A 91 -0.13 -5.58 9.61
N PRO A 92 -0.38 -5.98 8.35
CA PRO A 92 -1.72 -6.26 7.83
C PRO A 92 -2.60 -7.16 8.69
N GLY A 93 -2.03 -8.25 9.23
CA GLY A 93 -2.73 -9.17 10.12
C GLY A 93 -3.16 -8.56 11.46
N GLN A 94 -2.52 -7.48 11.89
CA GLN A 94 -2.82 -6.79 13.15
C GLN A 94 -3.79 -5.62 12.93
N HIS A 95 -3.54 -4.78 11.92
CA HIS A 95 -4.43 -3.65 11.65
C HIS A 95 -5.72 -4.07 10.94
N GLY A 96 -5.74 -5.21 10.25
CA GLY A 96 -6.97 -5.82 9.72
C GLY A 96 -7.31 -5.49 8.27
N LEU A 97 -6.48 -4.70 7.58
CA LEU A 97 -6.64 -4.37 6.16
C LEU A 97 -5.70 -5.24 5.34
N VAL A 98 -6.18 -6.41 4.89
CA VAL A 98 -5.37 -7.52 4.35
C VAL A 98 -5.52 -7.73 2.84
N GLY A 99 -6.07 -6.76 2.11
CA GLY A 99 -6.24 -6.85 0.65
C GLY A 99 -7.16 -5.75 0.10
N TYR A 100 -7.19 -5.61 -1.22
CA TYR A 100 -8.05 -4.65 -1.91
C TYR A 100 -9.54 -5.03 -1.84
N ARG A 101 -9.86 -6.29 -2.19
CA ARG A 101 -11.19 -6.89 -1.99
C ARG A 101 -11.07 -8.01 -0.96
N VAL A 102 -11.89 -8.01 0.09
CA VAL A 102 -11.86 -9.08 1.11
C VAL A 102 -13.25 -9.55 1.50
N LEU A 103 -13.34 -10.74 2.09
CA LEU A 103 -14.59 -11.26 2.64
C LEU A 103 -14.99 -10.51 3.92
N ASP A 104 -16.20 -9.94 3.91
CA ASP A 104 -17.00 -9.63 5.11
C ASP A 104 -17.75 -10.91 5.51
N ALA A 105 -17.12 -11.74 6.33
CA ALA A 105 -17.66 -13.05 6.70
C ALA A 105 -19.00 -12.95 7.45
N ALA A 106 -19.24 -11.84 8.16
CA ALA A 106 -20.49 -11.64 8.91
C ALA A 106 -21.70 -11.42 7.99
N ARG A 107 -21.46 -10.92 6.77
CA ARG A 107 -22.50 -10.62 5.77
C ARG A 107 -22.35 -11.41 4.48
N ASP A 108 -21.40 -12.35 4.46
CA ASP A 108 -21.15 -13.27 3.36
C ASP A 108 -21.04 -12.55 2.01
N ARG A 109 -20.22 -11.49 1.97
CA ARG A 109 -20.00 -10.67 0.77
C ARG A 109 -18.54 -10.23 0.66
N VAL A 110 -18.11 -9.92 -0.55
CA VAL A 110 -16.79 -9.31 -0.79
C VAL A 110 -16.93 -7.79 -0.78
N VAL A 111 -16.08 -7.11 -0.01
CA VAL A 111 -16.05 -5.65 0.11
C VAL A 111 -14.71 -5.09 -0.39
N ASN A 112 -14.76 -3.93 -1.02
CA ASN A 112 -13.58 -3.17 -1.44
C ASN A 112 -13.09 -2.28 -0.30
N GLN A 113 -11.84 -2.41 0.11
CA GLN A 113 -11.30 -1.68 1.26
C GLN A 113 -10.91 -0.21 0.97
N LEU A 114 -11.02 0.24 -0.28
CA LEU A 114 -10.84 1.66 -0.64
C LEU A 114 -12.19 2.36 -0.83
N THR A 115 -13.14 1.72 -1.51
CA THR A 115 -14.41 2.36 -1.93
C THR A 115 -15.68 1.70 -1.41
N GLY A 116 -15.59 0.52 -0.81
CA GLY A 116 -16.74 -0.29 -0.40
C GLY A 116 -17.26 -0.01 1.01
N TRP A 117 -16.83 1.08 1.64
CA TRP A 117 -17.21 1.43 3.00
C TRP A 117 -18.65 1.92 3.09
N ASP A 118 -19.51 1.10 3.69
CA ASP A 118 -20.91 1.42 4.00
C ASP A 118 -21.16 1.42 5.52
N ASP A 119 -22.42 1.63 5.93
CA ASP A 119 -22.82 1.72 7.34
C ASP A 119 -22.49 0.45 8.16
N ASP A 120 -22.32 -0.67 7.46
CA ASP A 120 -22.01 -1.98 8.03
C ASP A 120 -20.50 -2.19 8.24
N MET A 121 -19.66 -1.35 7.63
CA MET A 121 -18.21 -1.36 7.75
C MET A 121 -17.71 -0.22 8.64
N ARG A 122 -17.87 -0.37 9.97
CA ARG A 122 -17.34 0.61 10.93
C ARG A 122 -15.80 0.73 10.81
N PRO A 123 -15.24 1.89 10.43
CA PRO A 123 -13.80 2.04 10.16
C PRO A 123 -12.88 1.57 11.30
N ALA A 124 -13.23 1.91 12.55
CA ALA A 124 -12.42 1.57 13.73
C ALA A 124 -12.47 0.08 14.15
N THR A 125 -13.38 -0.73 13.59
CA THR A 125 -13.43 -2.18 13.84
C THR A 125 -12.83 -2.98 12.68
N TRP A 126 -12.83 -2.40 11.49
CA TRP A 126 -12.16 -2.97 10.32
C TRP A 126 -10.67 -2.69 10.35
N GLN A 127 -10.29 -1.43 10.51
CA GLN A 127 -8.94 -1.05 10.88
C GLN A 127 -8.88 -0.96 12.41
N ARG A 128 -8.20 -1.91 13.04
CA ARG A 128 -8.27 -2.15 14.52
C ARG A 128 -7.13 -1.49 15.30
N ALA A 129 -6.02 -1.17 14.64
CA ALA A 129 -4.84 -0.64 15.30
C ALA A 129 -4.96 0.86 15.50
N ARG A 130 -4.48 1.38 16.64
CA ARG A 130 -4.34 2.84 16.81
C ARG A 130 -3.39 3.41 15.76
N THR A 131 -3.82 4.48 15.13
CA THR A 131 -2.99 5.22 14.19
C THR A 131 -1.86 5.95 14.93
N VAL A 132 -0.79 6.26 14.22
CA VAL A 132 0.33 7.09 14.70
C VAL A 132 -0.19 8.49 15.03
N PHE A 133 -1.20 9.00 14.32
CA PHE A 133 -1.77 10.32 14.58
C PHE A 133 -2.57 10.37 15.89
N GLU A 134 -3.33 9.32 16.22
CA GLU A 134 -3.95 9.18 17.55
C GLU A 134 -2.88 9.17 18.66
N ARG A 135 -1.76 8.46 18.45
CA ARG A 135 -0.64 8.48 19.40
C ARG A 135 0.03 9.85 19.49
N ALA A 136 0.16 10.56 18.36
CA ALA A 136 0.71 11.91 18.32
C ALA A 136 -0.17 12.89 19.12
N GLY A 137 -1.50 12.74 19.03
CA GLY A 137 -2.47 13.52 19.79
C GLY A 137 -2.32 13.34 21.30
N ASP A 138 -2.11 12.10 21.78
CA ASP A 138 -1.88 11.81 23.19
C ASP A 138 -0.62 12.53 23.73
N GLU A 139 0.39 12.72 22.88
CA GLU A 139 1.67 13.39 23.18
C GLU A 139 1.64 14.90 22.88
N GLY A 140 0.47 15.46 22.54
CA GLY A 140 0.30 16.88 22.24
C GLY A 140 0.98 17.33 20.94
N VAL A 141 1.20 16.43 19.98
CA VAL A 141 1.75 16.73 18.66
C VAL A 141 0.60 16.83 17.63
N PRO A 142 0.31 18.03 17.09
CA PRO A 142 -0.74 18.16 16.09
C PRO A 142 -0.34 17.44 14.80
N SER A 143 -1.32 16.76 14.21
CA SER A 143 -1.14 15.90 13.04
C SER A 143 -2.04 16.34 11.90
N PHE A 144 -1.49 16.34 10.68
CA PHE A 144 -2.20 16.80 9.48
C PHE A 144 -2.07 15.78 8.36
N ALA A 145 -3.18 15.50 7.69
CA ALA A 145 -3.22 14.65 6.51
C ALA A 145 -3.66 15.48 5.29
N ILE A 146 -2.77 15.61 4.31
CA ILE A 146 -2.97 16.45 3.13
C ILE A 146 -3.23 15.56 1.92
N GLY A 147 -4.32 15.79 1.20
CA GLY A 147 -4.65 15.01 0.00
C GLY A 147 -5.86 15.55 -0.77
N PRO A 148 -6.27 14.87 -1.86
CA PRO A 148 -7.43 15.25 -2.66
C PRO A 148 -8.70 15.43 -1.81
N ARG A 149 -9.55 16.40 -2.17
CA ARG A 149 -10.81 16.65 -1.46
C ARG A 149 -11.79 15.48 -1.54
N LYS A 150 -11.76 14.71 -2.62
CA LYS A 150 -12.63 13.53 -2.80
C LYS A 150 -12.45 12.48 -1.70
N PHE A 151 -11.31 12.46 -0.99
CA PHE A 151 -11.08 11.53 0.11
C PHE A 151 -11.49 12.10 1.47
N THR A 152 -11.87 13.38 1.56
CA THR A 152 -12.36 13.98 2.81
C THR A 152 -13.58 13.20 3.31
N GLY A 153 -13.48 12.62 4.50
CA GLY A 153 -14.58 11.90 5.13
C GLY A 153 -14.89 10.52 4.56
N SER A 154 -14.09 10.00 3.62
CA SER A 154 -14.28 8.63 3.12
C SER A 154 -14.09 7.60 4.24
N GLY A 155 -14.75 6.43 4.15
CA GLY A 155 -14.61 5.38 5.17
C GLY A 155 -13.16 4.90 5.33
N PHE A 156 -12.40 4.81 4.23
CA PHE A 156 -10.98 4.47 4.27
C PHE A 156 -10.16 5.56 4.99
N THR A 157 -10.40 6.84 4.69
CA THR A 157 -9.78 7.98 5.39
C THR A 157 -10.05 7.89 6.90
N GLN A 158 -11.29 7.60 7.30
CA GLN A 158 -11.66 7.39 8.70
C GLN A 158 -11.07 6.12 9.31
N ALA A 159 -10.64 5.16 8.50
CA ALA A 159 -10.00 3.93 8.96
C ALA A 159 -8.51 4.15 9.22
N VAL A 160 -7.81 4.92 8.37
CA VAL A 160 -6.34 4.97 8.39
C VAL A 160 -5.76 6.30 8.86
N LEU A 161 -6.54 7.38 8.91
CA LEU A 161 -6.06 8.74 9.25
C LEU A 161 -6.72 9.33 10.51
N ARG A 162 -7.33 8.50 11.37
CA ARG A 162 -7.92 8.96 12.65
C ARG A 162 -6.90 9.76 13.46
N GLY A 163 -7.33 10.82 14.11
CA GLY A 163 -6.45 11.69 14.91
C GLY A 163 -5.69 12.76 14.11
N ALA A 164 -5.70 12.72 12.77
CA ALA A 164 -5.16 13.80 11.94
C ALA A 164 -6.26 14.78 11.49
N THR A 165 -5.93 16.06 11.40
CA THR A 165 -6.75 17.05 10.69
C THR A 165 -6.56 16.90 9.19
N TYR A 166 -7.64 16.62 8.45
CA TYR A 166 -7.57 16.49 7.00
C TYR A 166 -7.55 17.87 6.32
N VAL A 167 -6.56 18.11 5.45
CA VAL A 167 -6.33 19.36 4.73
C VAL A 167 -6.49 19.10 3.22
N PRO A 168 -7.66 19.44 2.63
CA PRO A 168 -7.91 19.16 1.23
C PRO A 168 -7.09 20.07 0.31
N ALA A 169 -6.33 19.48 -0.60
CA ALA A 169 -5.58 20.18 -1.65
C ALA A 169 -5.55 19.33 -2.93
N GLU A 170 -5.94 19.95 -4.06
CA GLU A 170 -6.23 19.22 -5.30
C GLU A 170 -4.98 18.87 -6.09
N LYS A 171 -4.09 19.83 -6.38
CA LYS A 171 -2.88 19.57 -7.17
C LYS A 171 -1.72 19.20 -6.26
N ILE A 172 -0.75 18.45 -6.79
CA ILE A 172 0.51 18.13 -6.08
C ILE A 172 1.14 19.41 -5.49
N ALA A 173 1.27 20.47 -6.31
CA ALA A 173 1.77 21.78 -5.88
C ALA A 173 1.01 22.39 -4.68
N ASP A 174 -0.33 22.31 -4.71
CA ASP A 174 -1.18 22.85 -3.64
C ASP A 174 -0.97 22.10 -2.32
N ARG A 175 -0.69 20.79 -2.39
CA ARG A 175 -0.41 19.95 -1.23
C ARG A 175 0.92 20.32 -0.59
N PHE A 176 1.96 20.54 -1.39
CA PHE A 176 3.26 21.02 -0.89
C PHE A 176 3.16 22.44 -0.31
N ALA A 177 2.38 23.33 -0.94
CA ALA A 177 2.10 24.66 -0.40
C ALA A 177 1.33 24.60 0.94
N ALA A 178 0.40 23.64 1.10
CA ALA A 178 -0.30 23.40 2.35
C ALA A 178 0.65 22.88 3.44
N ALA A 179 1.53 21.91 3.12
CA ALA A 179 2.55 21.43 4.05
C ALA A 179 3.46 22.58 4.52
N ARG A 180 3.91 23.44 3.60
CA ARG A 180 4.74 24.60 3.94
C ARG A 180 4.05 25.54 4.94
N ARG A 181 2.77 25.89 4.70
CA ARG A 181 1.98 26.72 5.62
C ARG A 181 1.85 26.11 7.01
N ILE A 182 1.63 24.79 7.10
CA ILE A 182 1.54 24.08 8.39
C ILE A 182 2.88 24.19 9.13
N LEU A 183 3.98 23.91 8.45
CA LEU A 183 5.31 24.00 9.05
C LEU A 183 5.64 25.42 9.54
N ASP A 184 5.17 26.46 8.84
CA ASP A 184 5.43 27.86 9.21
C ASP A 184 4.66 28.32 10.45
N VAL A 185 3.46 27.76 10.67
CA VAL A 185 2.57 28.12 11.78
C VAL A 185 2.82 27.25 13.01
N GLU A 186 2.99 25.94 12.83
CA GLU A 186 3.02 24.99 13.93
C GLU A 186 4.43 24.89 14.55
N PRO A 187 4.58 24.98 15.89
CA PRO A 187 5.86 24.77 16.55
C PRO A 187 6.33 23.32 16.46
N ARG A 188 5.39 22.37 16.42
CA ARG A 188 5.63 20.94 16.20
C ARG A 188 4.52 20.40 15.30
N ALA A 189 4.83 19.52 14.34
CA ALA A 189 3.80 18.94 13.48
C ALA A 189 4.23 17.60 12.90
N LEU A 190 3.31 16.63 12.86
CA LEU A 190 3.42 15.43 12.06
C LEU A 190 2.53 15.56 10.82
N VAL A 191 3.13 15.68 9.64
CA VAL A 191 2.41 15.91 8.38
C VAL A 191 2.53 14.68 7.50
N TYR A 192 1.39 14.13 7.09
CA TYR A 192 1.28 13.12 6.04
C TYR A 192 0.75 13.80 4.77
N LEU A 193 1.45 13.68 3.65
CA LEU A 193 1.08 14.25 2.35
C LEU A 193 0.94 13.11 1.34
N TYR A 194 -0.26 12.96 0.77
CA TYR A 194 -0.56 11.89 -0.18
C TYR A 194 -0.54 12.39 -1.64
N VAL A 195 0.16 11.64 -2.49
CA VAL A 195 0.25 11.85 -3.94
C VAL A 195 -0.25 10.59 -4.62
N ALA A 196 -1.46 10.65 -5.16
CA ALA A 196 -2.15 9.51 -5.81
C ALA A 196 -1.91 9.45 -7.32
N GLU A 197 -1.40 10.53 -7.90
CA GLU A 197 -1.38 10.77 -9.34
C GLU A 197 -0.54 9.75 -10.11
N LEU A 198 0.55 9.27 -9.52
CA LEU A 198 1.41 8.27 -10.15
C LEU A 198 0.68 6.93 -10.31
N ASP A 199 0.08 6.40 -9.25
CA ASP A 199 -0.70 5.16 -9.32
C ASP A 199 -1.91 5.32 -10.27
N MET A 200 -2.63 6.44 -10.17
CA MET A 200 -3.74 6.74 -11.10
C MET A 200 -3.29 6.75 -12.57
N ALA A 201 -2.15 7.38 -12.87
CA ALA A 201 -1.59 7.40 -14.22
C ALA A 201 -1.10 6.00 -14.66
N ALA A 202 -0.52 5.22 -13.74
CA ALA A 202 -0.07 3.87 -14.03
C ALA A 202 -1.25 2.95 -14.37
N HIS A 203 -2.33 2.93 -13.57
CA HIS A 203 -3.52 2.14 -13.89
C HIS A 203 -4.12 2.54 -15.24
N ALA A 204 -4.25 3.84 -15.51
CA ALA A 204 -4.92 4.32 -16.72
C ALA A 204 -4.07 4.18 -18.00
N HIS A 205 -2.76 4.34 -17.90
CA HIS A 205 -1.89 4.51 -19.07
C HIS A 205 -0.61 3.66 -19.04
N GLY A 206 -0.28 3.04 -17.92
CA GLY A 206 0.95 2.32 -17.68
C GLY A 206 2.07 3.21 -17.12
N TRP A 207 2.95 2.65 -16.30
CA TRP A 207 4.10 3.35 -15.72
C TRP A 207 5.15 3.70 -16.78
N GLU A 208 5.15 3.01 -17.92
CA GLU A 208 6.04 3.33 -19.04
C GLU A 208 5.55 4.51 -19.89
N SER A 209 4.36 5.04 -19.62
CA SER A 209 3.73 6.08 -20.42
C SER A 209 4.31 7.48 -20.20
N GLY A 210 4.16 8.34 -21.22
CA GLY A 210 4.46 9.77 -21.09
C GLY A 210 3.57 10.49 -20.06
N ARG A 211 2.37 9.96 -19.77
CA ARG A 211 1.48 10.51 -18.74
C ARG A 211 2.03 10.27 -17.34
N TRP A 212 2.47 9.05 -17.06
CA TRP A 212 3.12 8.72 -15.79
C TRP A 212 4.43 9.50 -15.60
N LEU A 213 5.24 9.63 -16.67
CA LEU A 213 6.46 10.43 -16.64
C LEU A 213 6.23 11.90 -16.29
N ALA A 214 5.18 12.52 -16.83
CA ALA A 214 4.85 13.91 -16.53
C ALA A 214 4.49 14.09 -15.04
N GLU A 215 3.72 13.18 -14.45
CA GLU A 215 3.40 13.21 -13.01
C GLU A 215 4.66 13.00 -12.15
N LEU A 216 5.59 12.14 -12.60
CA LEU A 216 6.88 11.94 -11.92
C LEU A 216 7.72 13.22 -11.93
N GLU A 217 7.81 13.91 -13.06
CA GLU A 217 8.56 15.17 -13.18
C GLU A 217 7.94 16.27 -12.30
N ILE A 218 6.61 16.36 -12.23
CA ILE A 218 5.90 17.30 -11.35
C ILE A 218 6.23 16.98 -9.89
N LEU A 219 6.11 15.73 -9.47
CA LEU A 219 6.41 15.29 -8.11
C LEU A 219 7.87 15.59 -7.74
N ASP A 220 8.83 15.20 -8.59
CA ASP A 220 10.26 15.42 -8.34
C ASP A 220 10.59 16.91 -8.22
N GLY A 221 10.01 17.75 -9.09
CA GLY A 221 10.18 19.20 -9.05
C GLY A 221 9.61 19.86 -7.80
N GLU A 222 8.43 19.44 -7.33
CA GLU A 222 7.85 19.92 -6.08
C GLU A 222 8.66 19.47 -4.86
N LEU A 223 9.08 18.20 -4.83
CA LEU A 223 9.95 17.67 -3.78
C LEU A 223 11.27 18.42 -3.69
N ALA A 224 11.94 18.67 -4.82
CA ALA A 224 13.19 19.39 -4.86
C ALA A 224 13.04 20.82 -4.30
N ARG A 225 11.99 21.53 -4.72
CA ARG A 225 11.70 22.89 -4.22
C ARG A 225 11.35 22.89 -2.74
N PHE A 226 10.53 21.94 -2.29
CA PHE A 226 10.13 21.83 -0.90
C PHE A 226 11.32 21.52 0.01
N ALA A 227 12.15 20.55 -0.39
CA ALA A 227 13.34 20.14 0.34
C ALA A 227 14.37 21.28 0.48
N ALA A 228 14.55 22.09 -0.56
CA ALA A 228 15.45 23.25 -0.53
C ALA A 228 15.00 24.35 0.46
N GLY A 229 13.72 24.39 0.81
CA GLY A 229 13.14 25.35 1.75
C GLY A 229 13.00 24.84 3.20
N LEU A 230 13.47 23.63 3.51
CA LEU A 230 13.37 23.08 4.87
C LEU A 230 14.33 23.77 5.84
N ARG A 231 13.81 24.10 7.03
CA ARG A 231 14.60 24.62 8.16
C ARG A 231 15.37 23.49 8.85
N SER A 232 16.31 23.84 9.74
CA SER A 232 17.19 22.87 10.41
C SER A 232 16.48 21.87 11.31
N ASP A 233 15.26 22.16 11.74
CA ASP A 233 14.39 21.35 12.60
C ASP A 233 13.20 20.74 11.83
N GLU A 234 13.24 20.74 10.50
CA GLU A 234 12.21 20.19 9.62
C GLU A 234 12.77 18.98 8.85
N GLY A 235 12.17 17.81 9.07
CA GLY A 235 12.52 16.58 8.38
C GLY A 235 11.54 16.24 7.27
N LEU A 236 12.04 15.67 6.18
CA LEU A 236 11.25 15.13 5.07
C LEU A 236 11.61 13.67 4.82
N LEU A 237 10.59 12.82 4.74
CA LEU A 237 10.67 11.46 4.20
C LEU A 237 9.78 11.35 2.97
N VAL A 238 10.25 10.64 1.95
CA VAL A 238 9.45 10.28 0.77
C VAL A 238 9.48 8.77 0.60
N THR A 239 8.30 8.16 0.53
CA THR A 239 8.12 6.72 0.33
C THR A 239 6.92 6.42 -0.55
N ALA A 240 6.72 5.14 -0.88
CA ALA A 240 5.49 4.61 -1.46
C ALA A 240 4.92 3.50 -0.57
N ASP A 241 3.69 3.10 -0.85
CA ASP A 241 3.00 1.95 -0.28
C ASP A 241 3.29 0.66 -1.05
N HIS A 242 3.38 0.78 -2.37
CA HIS A 242 3.83 -0.25 -3.30
C HIS A 242 4.47 0.35 -4.55
N GLY A 243 5.04 -0.50 -5.39
CA GLY A 243 5.36 -0.19 -6.78
C GLY A 243 4.28 -0.66 -7.74
N VAL A 244 4.59 -0.66 -9.03
CA VAL A 244 3.64 -0.97 -10.10
C VAL A 244 4.35 -1.62 -11.28
N ILE A 245 3.64 -2.48 -12.01
CA ILE A 245 4.10 -3.08 -13.26
C ILE A 245 3.02 -3.01 -14.35
N ASP A 246 3.43 -2.90 -15.61
CA ASP A 246 2.50 -2.84 -16.74
C ASP A 246 2.20 -4.26 -17.25
N VAL A 247 0.95 -4.70 -17.13
CA VAL A 247 0.50 -6.00 -17.66
C VAL A 247 -0.30 -5.76 -18.94
N PRO A 248 0.19 -6.18 -20.12
CA PRO A 248 -0.56 -5.99 -21.35
C PRO A 248 -1.75 -6.96 -21.43
N PRO A 249 -2.83 -6.62 -22.18
CA PRO A 249 -4.02 -7.46 -22.31
C PRO A 249 -3.75 -8.91 -22.78
N THR A 250 -2.69 -9.12 -23.57
CA THR A 250 -2.26 -10.45 -24.03
C THR A 250 -1.70 -11.35 -22.92
N LYS A 251 -1.47 -10.80 -21.74
CA LYS A 251 -1.02 -11.49 -20.54
C LYS A 251 -2.10 -11.59 -19.47
N HIS A 252 -3.34 -11.25 -19.82
CA HIS A 252 -4.49 -11.46 -18.94
C HIS A 252 -4.89 -12.93 -18.99
N VAL A 253 -5.01 -13.55 -17.83
CA VAL A 253 -5.43 -14.95 -17.68
C VAL A 253 -6.86 -14.97 -17.19
N LEU A 254 -7.76 -15.59 -17.97
CA LEU A 254 -9.14 -15.86 -17.57
C LEU A 254 -9.18 -17.21 -16.86
N PHE A 255 -9.01 -17.20 -15.54
CA PHE A 255 -8.79 -18.44 -14.77
C PHE A 255 -10.05 -19.30 -14.66
N ASP A 256 -11.23 -18.70 -14.80
CA ASP A 256 -12.51 -19.40 -14.80
C ASP A 256 -12.70 -20.32 -16.02
N THR A 257 -11.87 -20.17 -17.06
CA THR A 257 -11.86 -21.07 -18.22
C THR A 257 -11.29 -22.46 -17.92
N VAL A 258 -10.70 -22.63 -16.74
CA VAL A 258 -10.19 -23.89 -16.22
C VAL A 258 -11.05 -24.28 -15.00
N PRO A 259 -12.06 -25.15 -15.16
CA PRO A 259 -13.10 -25.39 -14.14
C PRO A 259 -12.55 -25.77 -12.75
N GLU A 260 -11.46 -26.51 -12.69
CA GLU A 260 -10.81 -26.92 -11.44
C GLU A 260 -10.24 -25.74 -10.63
N LEU A 261 -9.96 -24.59 -11.25
CA LEU A 261 -9.44 -23.40 -10.56
C LEU A 261 -10.52 -22.61 -9.82
N VAL A 262 -11.79 -22.88 -10.11
CA VAL A 262 -12.95 -22.22 -9.48
C VAL A 262 -13.87 -23.20 -8.76
N ALA A 263 -13.53 -24.50 -8.75
CA ALA A 263 -14.30 -25.52 -8.08
C ALA A 263 -14.38 -25.23 -6.57
N GLY A 264 -15.60 -25.28 -6.02
CA GLY A 264 -15.83 -25.06 -4.59
C GLY A 264 -15.56 -23.64 -4.08
N VAL A 265 -15.25 -22.69 -4.96
CA VAL A 265 -15.02 -21.28 -4.61
C VAL A 265 -16.36 -20.54 -4.51
N ARG A 266 -16.65 -19.97 -3.34
CA ARG A 266 -17.84 -19.14 -3.10
C ARG A 266 -17.60 -17.68 -3.44
N HIS A 267 -16.46 -17.14 -3.00
CA HIS A 267 -16.11 -15.73 -3.22
C HIS A 267 -14.69 -15.58 -3.77
N ILE A 268 -14.50 -14.53 -4.56
CA ILE A 268 -13.20 -14.11 -5.09
C ILE A 268 -12.94 -12.67 -4.67
N GLY A 269 -11.83 -12.47 -3.98
CA GLY A 269 -11.30 -11.17 -3.58
C GLY A 269 -9.85 -11.00 -4.01
N GLY A 270 -9.16 -10.08 -3.34
CA GLY A 270 -7.81 -9.64 -3.67
C GLY A 270 -7.75 -8.70 -4.86
N ASP A 271 -6.61 -8.74 -5.53
CA ASP A 271 -6.24 -7.92 -6.69
C ASP A 271 -5.97 -8.83 -7.89
N PRO A 272 -6.00 -8.32 -9.14
CA PRO A 272 -5.66 -9.13 -10.31
C PRO A 272 -4.27 -9.78 -10.24
N ARG A 273 -3.34 -9.24 -9.45
CA ARG A 273 -2.02 -9.87 -9.21
C ARG A 273 -1.91 -10.68 -7.93
N CYS A 274 -2.93 -10.67 -7.08
CA CYS A 274 -2.97 -11.45 -5.85
C CYS A 274 -4.41 -11.82 -5.51
N LEU A 275 -4.91 -12.93 -6.07
CA LEU A 275 -6.26 -13.40 -5.79
C LEU A 275 -6.37 -13.90 -4.35
N HIS A 276 -7.51 -13.65 -3.72
CA HIS A 276 -7.94 -14.31 -2.50
C HIS A 276 -9.17 -15.15 -2.85
N LEU A 277 -9.06 -16.47 -2.77
CA LEU A 277 -10.15 -17.40 -3.06
C LEU A 277 -10.74 -17.87 -1.73
N TYR A 278 -12.06 -17.78 -1.60
CA TYR A 278 -12.78 -18.20 -0.41
C TYR A 278 -13.68 -19.39 -0.77
N LEU A 279 -13.53 -20.49 -0.05
CA LEU A 279 -14.27 -21.72 -0.30
C LEU A 279 -15.70 -21.63 0.24
N GLU A 280 -16.59 -22.41 -0.37
CA GLU A 280 -17.94 -22.62 0.12
C GLU A 280 -17.92 -23.26 1.53
N PRO A 281 -18.53 -22.62 2.56
CA PRO A 281 -18.52 -23.15 3.91
C PRO A 281 -19.19 -24.53 4.02
N GLY A 282 -18.53 -25.48 4.69
CA GLY A 282 -19.11 -26.80 5.00
C GLY A 282 -19.09 -27.82 3.86
N GLN A 283 -18.55 -27.50 2.69
CA GLN A 283 -18.26 -28.49 1.66
C GLN A 283 -16.98 -29.27 1.97
N SER A 284 -16.92 -30.54 1.56
CA SER A 284 -15.78 -31.43 1.81
C SER A 284 -15.13 -32.00 0.54
N GLU A 285 -15.72 -31.76 -0.63
CA GLU A 285 -15.22 -32.28 -1.91
C GLU A 285 -13.97 -31.54 -2.38
N VAL A 286 -13.88 -30.23 -2.11
CA VAL A 286 -12.75 -29.37 -2.46
C VAL A 286 -12.24 -28.66 -1.20
N THR A 287 -11.07 -29.09 -0.73
CA THR A 287 -10.34 -28.43 0.37
C THR A 287 -9.43 -27.32 -0.14
N ALA A 288 -8.94 -26.45 0.75
CA ALA A 288 -7.97 -25.41 0.42
C ALA A 288 -6.69 -26.00 -0.19
N GLU A 289 -6.23 -27.14 0.32
CA GLU A 289 -5.06 -27.86 -0.21
C GLU A 289 -5.32 -28.35 -1.63
N SER A 290 -6.46 -29.02 -1.88
CA SER A 290 -6.77 -29.55 -3.21
C SER A 290 -6.93 -28.44 -4.26
N LEU A 291 -7.55 -27.31 -3.89
CA LEU A 291 -7.66 -26.13 -4.76
C LEU A 291 -6.28 -25.50 -4.99
N ALA A 292 -5.46 -25.37 -3.94
CA ALA A 292 -4.10 -24.87 -4.08
C ALA A 292 -3.24 -25.77 -4.97
N GLU A 293 -3.41 -27.10 -4.92
CA GLU A 293 -2.73 -28.06 -5.79
C GLU A 293 -3.16 -27.91 -7.26
N ALA A 294 -4.47 -27.74 -7.53
CA ALA A 294 -4.96 -27.46 -8.88
C ALA A 294 -4.33 -26.18 -9.44
N TRP A 295 -4.34 -25.10 -8.66
CA TRP A 295 -3.68 -23.84 -9.03
C TRP A 295 -2.17 -23.99 -9.23
N ARG A 296 -1.48 -24.77 -8.39
CA ARG A 296 -0.04 -25.07 -8.57
C ARG A 296 0.21 -25.84 -9.86
N GLY A 297 -0.65 -26.79 -10.22
CA GLY A 297 -0.54 -27.60 -11.43
C GLY A 297 -0.70 -26.76 -12.71
N VAL A 298 -1.63 -25.81 -12.73
CA VAL A 298 -1.96 -25.01 -13.93
C VAL A 298 -1.13 -23.71 -14.01
N GLU A 299 -0.92 -23.05 -12.87
CA GLU A 299 -0.36 -21.69 -12.79
C GLU A 299 0.94 -21.60 -11.98
N GLY A 300 1.49 -22.70 -11.46
CA GLY A 300 2.67 -22.70 -10.58
C GLY A 300 3.94 -22.10 -11.20
N ASP A 301 4.07 -22.09 -12.53
CA ASP A 301 5.18 -21.43 -13.24
C ASP A 301 5.04 -19.90 -13.29
N ARG A 302 3.80 -19.42 -13.13
CA ARG A 302 3.41 -18.01 -13.26
C ARG A 302 3.02 -17.36 -11.94
N ALA A 303 2.67 -18.13 -10.92
CA ALA A 303 2.21 -17.65 -9.62
C ALA A 303 2.80 -18.44 -8.44
N TRP A 304 2.98 -17.74 -7.32
CA TRP A 304 3.07 -18.36 -6.02
C TRP A 304 1.65 -18.65 -5.51
N VAL A 305 1.39 -19.92 -5.21
CA VAL A 305 0.09 -20.39 -4.74
C VAL A 305 0.26 -21.02 -3.37
N PHE A 306 -0.56 -20.58 -2.43
CA PHE A 306 -0.48 -20.99 -1.04
C PHE A 306 -1.82 -20.90 -0.32
N THR A 307 -2.01 -21.76 0.68
CA THR A 307 -3.20 -21.73 1.54
C THR A 307 -3.09 -20.59 2.58
N ARG A 308 -4.21 -20.26 3.23
CA ARG A 308 -4.25 -19.34 4.37
C ARG A 308 -3.20 -19.70 5.42
N ASP A 309 -3.18 -20.96 5.82
CA ASP A 309 -2.31 -21.46 6.89
C ASP A 309 -0.83 -21.36 6.51
N GLU A 310 -0.48 -21.68 5.26
CA GLU A 310 0.88 -21.50 4.75
C GLU A 310 1.29 -20.01 4.77
N ALA A 311 0.42 -19.09 4.36
CA ALA A 311 0.72 -17.65 4.36
C ALA A 311 0.92 -17.09 5.79
N VAL A 312 0.07 -17.51 6.72
CA VAL A 312 0.14 -17.11 8.13
C VAL A 312 1.40 -17.66 8.78
N ALA A 313 1.70 -18.95 8.57
CA ALA A 313 2.90 -19.60 9.10
C ALA A 313 4.19 -18.97 8.54
N ALA A 314 4.17 -18.51 7.29
CA ALA A 314 5.29 -17.78 6.69
C ALA A 314 5.38 -16.31 7.12
N GLY A 315 4.43 -15.82 7.92
CA GLY A 315 4.42 -14.46 8.44
C GLY A 315 4.17 -13.37 7.39
N LEU A 316 3.55 -13.70 6.25
CA LEU A 316 3.32 -12.73 5.16
C LEU A 316 2.46 -11.54 5.61
N PHE A 317 1.54 -11.76 6.54
CA PHE A 317 0.67 -10.73 7.11
C PHE A 317 1.19 -10.21 8.47
N GLY A 318 2.38 -10.64 8.91
CA GLY A 318 2.83 -10.46 10.30
C GLY A 318 2.01 -11.32 11.28
N ALA A 319 1.91 -10.87 12.53
CA ALA A 319 1.01 -11.49 13.50
C ALA A 319 -0.46 -11.27 13.07
N VAL A 320 -1.27 -12.32 13.07
CA VAL A 320 -2.67 -12.26 12.61
C VAL A 320 -3.62 -12.36 13.79
N ASP A 321 -4.46 -11.34 13.97
CA ASP A 321 -5.55 -11.35 14.94
C ASP A 321 -6.64 -12.34 14.48
N PRO A 322 -7.21 -13.17 15.37
CA PRO A 322 -8.29 -14.10 15.03
C PRO A 322 -9.50 -13.45 14.35
N GLU A 323 -9.82 -12.19 14.63
CA GLU A 323 -10.91 -11.45 13.97
C GLU A 323 -10.55 -10.99 12.55
N VAL A 324 -9.26 -10.96 12.21
CA VAL A 324 -8.76 -10.61 10.87
C VAL A 324 -8.61 -11.85 10.00
N LEU A 325 -8.33 -13.02 10.59
CA LEU A 325 -8.07 -14.27 9.87
C LEU A 325 -9.14 -14.62 8.81
N PRO A 326 -10.47 -14.47 9.06
CA PRO A 326 -11.49 -14.78 8.06
C PRO A 326 -11.47 -13.87 6.82
N ARG A 327 -10.79 -12.71 6.90
CA ARG A 327 -10.66 -11.77 5.76
C ARG A 327 -9.57 -12.21 4.79
N ILE A 328 -8.64 -13.06 5.21
CA ILE A 328 -7.58 -13.62 4.36
C ILE A 328 -8.20 -14.77 3.54
N GLY A 329 -7.91 -14.89 2.25
CA GLY A 329 -8.43 -16.00 1.41
C GLY A 329 -8.02 -17.37 1.94
N ASP A 330 -8.84 -18.39 1.71
CA ASP A 330 -8.48 -19.79 2.01
C ASP A 330 -7.31 -20.25 1.13
N VAL A 331 -7.28 -19.79 -0.12
CA VAL A 331 -6.17 -19.94 -1.07
C VAL A 331 -5.83 -18.58 -1.66
N MET A 332 -4.54 -18.28 -1.78
CA MET A 332 -4.05 -17.08 -2.45
C MET A 332 -3.21 -17.42 -3.67
N VAL A 333 -3.37 -16.63 -4.72
CA VAL A 333 -2.64 -16.76 -5.99
C VAL A 333 -1.93 -15.45 -6.28
N ALA A 334 -0.66 -15.37 -5.89
CA ALA A 334 0.19 -14.21 -6.09
C ALA A 334 1.00 -14.36 -7.38
N ALA A 335 0.66 -13.58 -8.41
CA ALA A 335 1.33 -13.57 -9.70
C ALA A 335 2.84 -13.24 -9.59
N ARG A 336 3.68 -14.21 -9.96
CA ARG A 336 5.15 -14.12 -9.98
C ARG A 336 5.71 -13.58 -11.30
N ARG A 337 5.01 -13.87 -12.41
CA ARG A 337 5.36 -13.42 -13.75
C ARG A 337 4.46 -12.26 -14.18
N LEU A 338 4.78 -11.63 -15.30
CA LEU A 338 4.00 -10.52 -15.86
C LEU A 338 2.64 -10.99 -16.42
N VAL A 339 1.72 -11.36 -15.52
CA VAL A 339 0.35 -11.80 -15.81
C VAL A 339 -0.64 -11.24 -14.78
N ALA A 340 -1.87 -10.97 -15.19
CA ALA A 340 -2.94 -10.58 -14.29
C ALA A 340 -4.12 -11.55 -14.46
N TYR A 341 -4.71 -11.95 -13.35
CA TYR A 341 -5.78 -12.93 -13.28
C TYR A 341 -7.13 -12.22 -13.22
N TYR A 342 -8.06 -12.64 -14.06
CA TYR A 342 -9.41 -12.11 -14.12
C TYR A 342 -10.43 -13.23 -14.20
N ASP A 343 -11.61 -12.97 -13.64
CA ASP A 343 -12.78 -13.83 -13.78
C ASP A 343 -13.66 -13.29 -14.90
N SER A 344 -13.87 -14.06 -15.95
CA SER A 344 -14.72 -13.65 -17.07
C SER A 344 -16.22 -13.65 -16.74
N ARG A 345 -16.61 -14.25 -15.61
CA ARG A 345 -17.99 -14.30 -15.09
C ARG A 345 -18.43 -13.00 -14.41
N GLU A 346 -17.48 -12.17 -13.98
CA GLU A 346 -17.76 -10.87 -13.35
C GLU A 346 -18.51 -9.96 -14.35
N PRO A 347 -19.71 -9.46 -14.02
CA PRO A 347 -20.49 -8.63 -14.96
C PRO A 347 -19.75 -7.35 -15.38
N ASN A 348 -18.96 -6.79 -14.46
CA ASN A 348 -18.15 -5.61 -14.72
C ASN A 348 -16.70 -5.99 -15.05
N GLN A 349 -16.37 -5.95 -16.35
CA GLN A 349 -15.03 -6.26 -16.86
C GLN A 349 -14.11 -5.02 -16.94
N ALA A 350 -14.52 -3.85 -16.42
CA ALA A 350 -13.77 -2.59 -16.56
C ALA A 350 -12.35 -2.67 -15.98
N ALA A 351 -12.13 -3.47 -14.93
CA ALA A 351 -10.82 -3.68 -14.33
C ALA A 351 -9.77 -4.24 -15.32
N ARG A 352 -10.20 -4.89 -16.42
CA ARG A 352 -9.31 -5.40 -17.47
C ARG A 352 -8.73 -4.31 -18.37
N SER A 353 -9.22 -3.08 -18.26
CA SER A 353 -8.66 -1.94 -18.98
C SER A 353 -7.46 -1.29 -18.28
N MET A 354 -7.20 -1.66 -17.02
CA MET A 354 -6.06 -1.15 -16.25
C MET A 354 -4.75 -1.78 -16.76
N ILE A 355 -3.78 -0.93 -17.10
CA ILE A 355 -2.47 -1.33 -17.63
C ILE A 355 -1.50 -1.58 -16.49
N GLY A 356 -1.29 -0.57 -15.64
CA GLY A 356 -0.54 -0.70 -14.40
C GLY A 356 -1.28 -1.63 -13.44
N GLN A 357 -0.54 -2.51 -12.78
CA GLN A 357 -1.05 -3.50 -11.83
C GLN A 357 -0.06 -3.65 -10.67
N HIS A 358 -0.60 -3.99 -9.50
CA HIS A 358 0.16 -4.30 -8.30
C HIS A 358 -0.64 -5.30 -7.43
N GLY A 359 -0.15 -5.61 -6.23
CA GLY A 359 -0.79 -6.50 -5.25
C GLY A 359 0.03 -7.74 -4.88
N SER A 360 1.03 -8.12 -5.68
CA SER A 360 1.78 -9.35 -5.53
C SER A 360 3.08 -9.24 -4.71
N LEU A 361 3.87 -10.32 -4.72
CA LEU A 361 5.12 -10.47 -3.97
C LEU A 361 6.39 -10.12 -4.77
N THR A 362 6.26 -9.57 -5.98
CA THR A 362 7.43 -9.24 -6.82
C THR A 362 8.23 -8.08 -6.23
N ASP A 363 9.50 -7.96 -6.61
CA ASP A 363 10.34 -6.86 -6.14
C ASP A 363 9.90 -5.52 -6.72
N GLU A 364 9.38 -5.52 -7.93
CA GLU A 364 8.80 -4.36 -8.61
C GLU A 364 7.59 -3.79 -7.86
N GLU A 365 6.82 -4.65 -7.19
CA GLU A 365 5.62 -4.28 -6.44
C GLU A 365 5.94 -3.97 -4.96
N LEU A 366 6.90 -4.67 -4.35
CA LEU A 366 7.16 -4.53 -2.90
C LEU A 366 8.28 -3.54 -2.53
N ARG A 367 9.26 -3.29 -3.40
CA ARG A 367 10.41 -2.44 -3.03
C ARG A 367 10.12 -0.98 -3.33
N VAL A 368 10.06 -0.18 -2.28
CA VAL A 368 9.69 1.24 -2.33
C VAL A 368 10.85 2.12 -1.83
N PRO A 369 10.97 3.37 -2.33
CA PRO A 369 12.01 4.28 -1.88
C PRO A 369 11.76 4.72 -0.44
N LEU A 370 12.82 5.08 0.28
CA LEU A 370 12.77 5.85 1.51
C LEU A 370 13.82 6.95 1.40
N VAL A 371 13.46 8.03 0.71
CA VAL A 371 14.33 9.19 0.51
C VAL A 371 14.19 10.13 1.70
N ARG A 372 15.32 10.67 2.17
CA ARG A 372 15.38 11.57 3.33
C ARG A 372 15.95 12.94 2.92
N ALA A 373 15.41 14.01 3.50
CA ALA A 373 15.91 15.37 3.32
C ALA A 373 15.68 16.25 4.56
N GLY A 374 16.22 17.46 4.55
CA GLY A 374 16.15 18.39 5.67
C GLY A 374 16.90 17.86 6.90
N ALA A 375 16.28 17.95 8.08
CA ALA A 375 16.82 17.40 9.31
C ALA A 375 17.14 15.89 9.20
N PHE A 376 16.39 15.14 8.41
CA PHE A 376 16.56 13.67 8.27
C PHE A 376 17.59 13.24 7.24
N GLY A 377 18.14 14.17 6.45
CA GLY A 377 19.16 13.86 5.45
C GLY A 377 20.60 13.89 5.96
N ARG A 378 20.79 14.19 7.26
CA ARG A 378 22.11 14.38 7.89
C ARG A 378 22.68 13.10 8.48
#